data_AF-A0A3S1A448-F1
#
_entry.id   AF-A0A3S1A448-F1
#
_cell.length_a   1.000
_cell.length_b   1.000
_cell.length_c   1.000
_cell.angle_alpha   90.00
_cell.angle_beta   90.00
_cell.angle_gamma   90.00
#
_symmetry.space_group_name_H-M   'P 1'
#
loop_
_entity.id
_entity.type
_entity.pdbx_description
1 polymer ?
#
loop_
_entity_poly.entity_id
_entity_poly.type
_entity_poly.pdbx_seq_one_letter_code
_entity_poly.pdbx_strand_id
1 'polypeptide(L)'
;MLYQLVIGLFVARMPDINLQGQVDYIKSHCYFLLILFCFWFMTEFFQFEADFVESLRCIPMQVRCKLDTCGIKLKLSDWNHMTQVERQNLVELPCSTESEIQAYRKYIQDLILQRNGTPVGELPIESHPAWMDARTVPTSVHEKAQEVGIMITTEQWANLTPLQRFALIKLSRSGHENKNFVPALKEFNLLAKA
;
A
#
# COMPACT_ATOMS: atom_id res chain seq x y z
N MET A 1 -14.72 -0.89 -18.49
CA MET A 1 -14.72 -1.75 -19.70
C MET A 1 -14.12 -3.13 -19.47
N LEU A 2 -12.98 -3.28 -18.77
CA LEU A 2 -12.38 -4.60 -18.50
C LEU A 2 -13.32 -5.59 -17.78
N TYR A 3 -14.12 -5.11 -16.81
CA TYR A 3 -15.09 -5.93 -16.06
C TYR A 3 -16.12 -6.65 -16.95
N GLN A 4 -16.68 -5.93 -17.93
CA GLN A 4 -17.63 -6.51 -18.89
C GLN A 4 -16.93 -7.53 -19.81
N LEU A 5 -15.65 -7.33 -20.11
CA LEU A 5 -14.84 -8.25 -20.91
C LEU A 5 -14.52 -9.54 -20.16
N VAL A 6 -14.18 -9.44 -18.86
CA VAL A 6 -13.86 -10.59 -17.99
C VAL A 6 -15.11 -11.43 -17.71
N ILE A 7 -16.26 -10.78 -17.44
CA ILE A 7 -17.54 -11.48 -17.33
C ILE A 7 -17.92 -12.14 -18.65
N GLY A 8 -17.75 -11.43 -19.77
CA GLY A 8 -18.03 -11.97 -21.10
C GLY A 8 -17.19 -13.22 -21.42
N LEU A 9 -15.90 -13.21 -21.09
CA LEU A 9 -15.00 -14.36 -21.29
C LEU A 9 -15.31 -15.52 -20.34
N PHE A 10 -15.76 -15.24 -19.11
CA PHE A 10 -16.18 -16.27 -18.15
C PHE A 10 -17.47 -16.97 -18.61
N VAL A 11 -18.46 -16.20 -19.07
CA VAL A 11 -19.72 -16.74 -19.61
C VAL A 11 -19.47 -17.56 -20.88
N ALA A 12 -18.55 -17.12 -21.75
CA ALA A 12 -18.21 -17.81 -23.00
C ALA A 12 -17.50 -19.16 -22.80
N ARG A 13 -17.06 -19.48 -21.57
CA ARG A 13 -16.30 -20.70 -21.26
C ARG A 13 -17.05 -21.66 -20.33
N MET A 14 -18.34 -21.42 -20.10
CA MET A 14 -19.16 -22.32 -19.28
C MET A 14 -19.31 -23.70 -19.93
N PRO A 15 -19.02 -24.78 -19.19
CA PRO A 15 -19.24 -26.14 -19.68
C PRO A 15 -20.75 -26.42 -19.81
N ASP A 16 -21.11 -27.25 -20.78
CA ASP A 16 -22.51 -27.67 -21.00
C ASP A 16 -22.90 -28.74 -19.96
N ILE A 17 -23.33 -28.26 -18.80
CA ILE A 17 -23.72 -29.07 -17.64
C ILE A 17 -25.13 -28.67 -17.17
N ASN A 18 -25.78 -29.56 -16.43
CA ASN A 18 -27.13 -29.31 -15.91
C ASN A 18 -27.17 -28.10 -14.96
N LEU A 19 -28.38 -27.61 -14.67
CA LEU A 19 -28.59 -26.38 -13.89
C LEU A 19 -27.90 -26.40 -12.51
N GLN A 20 -27.89 -27.56 -11.84
CA GLN A 20 -27.21 -27.72 -10.56
C GLN A 20 -25.67 -27.66 -10.72
N GLY A 21 -25.13 -28.30 -11.75
CA GLY A 21 -23.71 -28.22 -12.10
C GLY A 21 -23.27 -26.80 -12.48
N GLN A 22 -24.11 -26.04 -13.18
CA GLN A 22 -23.83 -24.63 -13.48
C GLN A 22 -23.75 -23.79 -12.21
N VAL A 23 -24.66 -23.99 -11.26
CA VAL A 23 -24.64 -23.30 -9.96
C VAL A 23 -23.36 -23.63 -9.18
N ASP A 24 -22.92 -24.88 -9.18
CA ASP A 24 -21.72 -25.30 -8.44
C ASP A 24 -20.42 -24.83 -9.13
N TYR A 25 -20.38 -24.83 -10.47
CA TYR A 25 -19.28 -24.26 -11.26
C TYR A 25 -19.14 -22.75 -11.04
N ILE A 26 -20.26 -22.02 -11.09
CA ILE A 26 -20.33 -20.59 -10.81
C ILE A 26 -19.89 -20.31 -9.38
N LYS A 27 -20.34 -21.07 -8.37
CA LYS A 27 -19.85 -20.90 -6.99
C LYS A 27 -18.34 -21.08 -6.90
N SER A 28 -17.77 -22.17 -7.42
CA SER A 28 -16.33 -22.43 -7.34
C SER A 28 -15.47 -21.37 -8.05
N HIS A 29 -15.91 -20.89 -9.23
CA HIS A 29 -15.16 -19.89 -10.00
C HIS A 29 -15.47 -18.45 -9.58
N CYS A 30 -16.65 -18.16 -9.05
CA CYS A 30 -16.94 -16.89 -8.38
C CYS A 30 -16.18 -16.76 -7.07
N TYR A 31 -15.92 -17.84 -6.33
CA TYR A 31 -14.99 -17.81 -5.19
C TYR A 31 -13.57 -17.46 -5.65
N PHE A 32 -13.11 -18.01 -6.78
CA PHE A 32 -11.81 -17.67 -7.35
C PHE A 32 -11.75 -16.21 -7.85
N LEU A 33 -12.82 -15.73 -8.49
CA LEU A 33 -12.97 -14.34 -8.90
C LEU A 33 -13.14 -13.41 -7.70
N LEU A 34 -13.82 -13.80 -6.62
CA LEU A 34 -13.96 -13.03 -5.39
C LEU A 34 -12.65 -13.01 -4.60
N ILE A 35 -11.85 -14.08 -4.62
CA ILE A 35 -10.50 -14.10 -4.04
C ILE A 35 -9.59 -13.20 -4.87
N LEU A 36 -9.64 -13.26 -6.21
CA LEU A 36 -8.94 -12.33 -7.08
C LEU A 36 -9.44 -10.89 -6.91
N PHE A 37 -10.73 -10.68 -6.69
CA PHE A 37 -11.35 -9.37 -6.47
C PHE A 37 -10.99 -8.83 -5.06
N CYS A 38 -10.95 -9.67 -4.03
CA CYS A 38 -10.47 -9.32 -2.69
C CYS A 38 -8.97 -9.02 -2.71
N PHE A 39 -8.16 -9.82 -3.42
CA PHE A 39 -6.73 -9.55 -3.60
C PHE A 39 -6.49 -8.27 -4.41
N TRP A 40 -7.32 -7.97 -5.41
CA TRP A 40 -7.21 -6.74 -6.20
C TRP A 40 -7.70 -5.50 -5.46
N PHE A 41 -8.57 -5.66 -4.45
CA PHE A 41 -9.05 -4.57 -3.59
C PHE A 41 -8.04 -4.18 -2.49
N MET A 42 -6.99 -4.98 -2.27
CA MET A 42 -6.04 -4.77 -1.15
C MET A 42 -4.78 -3.99 -1.52
N THR A 43 -4.61 -3.59 -2.78
CA THR A 43 -3.49 -2.72 -3.20
C THR A 43 -3.96 -1.28 -3.31
N GLU A 44 -3.77 -0.51 -2.25
CA GLU A 44 -4.05 0.93 -2.28
C GLU A 44 -2.82 1.68 -2.80
N PHE A 45 -2.85 2.03 -4.08
CA PHE A 45 -1.97 3.05 -4.63
C PHE A 45 -2.67 4.40 -4.54
N PHE A 46 -1.97 5.40 -3.99
CA PHE A 46 -2.49 6.76 -3.98
C PHE A 46 -2.33 7.41 -5.35
N GLN A 47 -3.27 8.28 -5.72
CA GLN A 47 -3.23 9.04 -6.97
C GLN A 47 -2.03 9.98 -7.04
N PHE A 48 -1.59 10.54 -5.91
CA PHE A 48 -0.34 11.32 -5.87
C PHE A 48 0.93 10.49 -6.13
N GLU A 49 0.83 9.16 -6.22
CA GLU A 49 1.92 8.27 -6.62
C GLU A 49 1.84 7.87 -8.11
N ALA A 50 0.76 8.22 -8.81
CA ALA A 50 0.46 7.73 -10.16
C ALA A 50 1.60 7.94 -11.16
N ASP A 51 2.31 9.07 -11.09
CA ASP A 51 3.44 9.41 -11.96
C ASP A 51 4.59 8.39 -11.94
N PHE A 52 4.64 7.49 -10.95
CA PHE A 52 5.68 6.45 -10.83
C PHE A 52 5.15 5.03 -10.63
N VAL A 53 3.84 4.84 -10.43
CA VAL A 53 3.23 3.54 -10.09
C VAL A 53 3.29 2.56 -11.26
N GLU A 54 3.11 3.01 -12.51
CA GLU A 54 3.15 2.12 -13.67
C GLU A 54 4.51 1.42 -13.87
N SER A 55 5.61 2.06 -13.45
CA SER A 55 6.97 1.51 -13.54
C SER A 55 7.53 1.02 -12.20
N LEU A 56 6.80 1.23 -11.09
CA LEU A 56 7.28 1.05 -9.72
C LEU A 56 8.71 1.60 -9.53
N ARG A 57 9.02 2.74 -10.16
CA ARG A 57 10.37 3.35 -10.10
C ARG A 57 10.69 3.90 -8.71
N CYS A 58 9.65 4.18 -7.93
CA CYS A 58 9.74 4.58 -6.53
C CYS A 58 9.08 3.52 -5.66
N ILE A 59 9.52 3.40 -4.40
CA ILE A 59 8.87 2.53 -3.41
C ILE A 59 7.52 3.17 -3.02
N PRO A 60 6.37 2.51 -3.26
CA PRO A 60 5.04 3.04 -2.93
C PRO A 60 4.81 3.18 -1.42
N MET A 61 3.88 4.05 -0.99
CA MET A 61 3.57 4.27 0.42
C MET A 61 3.16 3.00 1.14
N GLN A 62 2.34 2.14 0.52
CA GLN A 62 1.97 0.85 1.11
C GLN A 62 3.19 -0.03 1.41
N VAL A 63 4.16 -0.10 0.50
CA VAL A 63 5.38 -0.89 0.72
C VAL A 63 6.23 -0.25 1.80
N ARG A 64 6.37 1.08 1.80
CA ARG A 64 7.08 1.79 2.88
C ARG A 64 6.45 1.53 4.25
N CYS A 65 5.12 1.51 4.33
CA CYS A 65 4.40 1.20 5.56
C CYS A 65 4.74 -0.22 6.04
N LYS A 66 4.67 -1.21 5.15
CA LYS A 66 5.06 -2.59 5.47
C LYS A 66 6.53 -2.71 5.92
N LEU A 67 7.43 -1.95 5.28
CA LEU A 67 8.86 -1.90 5.64
C LEU A 67 9.10 -1.30 7.04
N ASP A 68 8.42 -0.21 7.38
CA ASP A 68 8.49 0.37 8.73
C ASP A 68 7.87 -0.58 9.77
N THR A 69 6.73 -1.21 9.47
CA THR A 69 6.08 -2.21 10.34
C THR A 69 7.00 -3.40 10.62
N CYS A 70 7.69 -3.91 9.59
CA CYS A 70 8.56 -5.08 9.75
C CYS A 70 10.00 -4.72 10.11
N GLY A 71 10.36 -3.44 10.27
CA GLY A 71 11.68 -2.98 10.70
C GLY A 71 12.79 -3.13 9.66
N ILE A 72 12.51 -2.92 8.38
CA ILE A 72 13.48 -3.04 7.29
C ILE A 72 13.80 -1.68 6.67
N LYS A 73 15.09 -1.37 6.53
CA LYS A 73 15.62 -0.20 5.82
C LYS A 73 15.97 -0.56 4.38
N LEU A 74 14.99 -0.61 3.49
CA LEU A 74 15.22 -0.85 2.06
C LEU A 74 15.72 0.43 1.37
N LYS A 75 16.87 0.37 0.69
CA LYS A 75 17.38 1.48 -0.13
C LYS A 75 16.69 1.49 -1.48
N LEU A 76 16.52 2.69 -2.06
CA LEU A 76 15.96 2.84 -3.41
C LEU A 76 16.82 2.17 -4.48
N SER A 77 18.16 2.14 -4.30
CA SER A 77 19.07 1.39 -5.19
C SER A 77 18.74 -0.10 -5.23
N ASP A 78 18.45 -0.70 -4.08
CA ASP A 78 18.17 -2.13 -3.96
C ASP A 78 16.80 -2.45 -4.57
N TRP A 79 15.79 -1.59 -4.29
CA TRP A 79 14.49 -1.64 -4.94
C TRP A 79 14.58 -1.56 -6.48
N ASN A 80 15.42 -0.66 -6.99
CA ASN A 80 15.60 -0.48 -8.43
C ASN A 80 16.30 -1.67 -9.10
N HIS A 81 17.07 -2.46 -8.35
CA HIS A 81 17.62 -3.71 -8.85
C HIS A 81 16.63 -4.86 -8.84
N MET A 82 15.51 -4.78 -8.12
CA MET A 82 14.46 -5.81 -8.16
C MET A 82 13.77 -5.87 -9.52
N THR A 83 13.34 -7.06 -9.92
CA THR A 83 12.47 -7.27 -11.08
C THR A 83 11.06 -6.74 -10.80
N GLN A 84 10.27 -6.54 -11.86
CA GLN A 84 8.88 -6.10 -11.71
C GLN A 84 8.05 -7.09 -10.87
N VAL A 85 8.26 -8.40 -11.06
CA VAL A 85 7.56 -9.45 -10.31
C VAL A 85 7.91 -9.39 -8.82
N GLU A 86 9.18 -9.20 -8.49
CA GLU A 86 9.63 -9.06 -7.10
C GLU A 86 9.02 -7.82 -6.42
N ARG A 87 8.97 -6.67 -7.13
CA ARG A 87 8.32 -5.46 -6.63
C ARG A 87 6.81 -5.66 -6.43
N GLN A 88 6.16 -6.37 -7.35
CA GLN A 88 4.73 -6.68 -7.25
C GLN A 88 4.45 -7.62 -6.06
N ASN A 89 5.29 -8.63 -5.81
CA ASN A 89 5.17 -9.48 -4.63
C ASN A 89 5.25 -8.67 -3.33
N LEU A 90 6.15 -7.69 -3.25
CA LEU A 90 6.24 -6.80 -2.07
C LEU A 90 5.00 -5.92 -1.88
N VAL A 91 4.31 -5.59 -2.96
CA VAL A 91 3.01 -4.91 -2.91
C VAL A 91 1.93 -5.85 -2.39
N GLU A 92 1.87 -7.08 -2.89
CA GLU A 92 0.76 -8.01 -2.63
C GLU A 92 0.85 -8.78 -1.31
N LEU A 93 2.07 -9.11 -0.85
CA LEU A 93 2.26 -9.90 0.36
C LEU A 93 1.64 -9.21 1.58
N PRO A 94 0.86 -9.94 2.41
CA PRO A 94 0.26 -9.38 3.61
C PRO A 94 1.32 -9.05 4.67
N CYS A 95 1.02 -8.11 5.57
CA CYS A 95 1.95 -7.63 6.61
C CYS A 95 1.18 -6.98 7.77
N SER A 96 0.11 -7.64 8.24
CA SER A 96 -0.79 -7.09 9.26
C SER A 96 -0.76 -7.89 10.56
N THR A 97 -0.53 -9.20 10.49
CA THR A 97 -0.36 -10.07 11.67
C THR A 97 1.11 -10.33 11.96
N GLU A 98 1.45 -10.73 13.19
CA GLU A 98 2.84 -11.05 13.56
C GLU A 98 3.47 -12.09 12.62
N SER A 99 2.74 -13.17 12.28
CA SER A 99 3.22 -14.18 11.34
C SER A 99 3.47 -13.63 9.94
N GLU A 100 2.60 -12.73 9.46
CA GLU A 100 2.75 -12.08 8.16
C GLU A 100 3.93 -11.11 8.18
N ILE A 101 4.11 -10.33 9.25
CA ILE A 101 5.23 -9.40 9.42
C ILE A 101 6.56 -10.16 9.38
N GLN A 102 6.67 -11.28 10.08
CA GLN A 102 7.88 -12.12 10.06
C GLN A 102 8.11 -12.73 8.67
N ALA A 103 7.06 -13.22 8.00
CA ALA A 103 7.17 -13.76 6.65
C ALA A 103 7.61 -12.68 5.63
N TYR A 104 7.02 -11.50 5.70
CA TYR A 104 7.35 -10.35 4.85
C TYR A 104 8.79 -9.89 5.07
N ARG A 105 9.22 -9.80 6.34
CA ARG A 105 10.60 -9.46 6.71
C ARG A 105 11.59 -10.48 6.12
N LYS A 106 11.34 -11.77 6.33
CA LYS A 106 12.18 -12.86 5.83
C LYS A 106 12.27 -12.83 4.30
N TYR A 107 11.16 -12.64 3.60
CA TYR A 107 11.13 -12.56 2.15
C TYR A 107 12.08 -11.47 1.61
N ILE A 108 12.06 -10.26 2.18
CA ILE A 108 12.94 -9.16 1.75
C ILE A 108 14.41 -9.47 2.07
N GLN A 109 14.69 -10.01 3.26
CA GLN A 109 16.06 -10.34 3.66
C GLN A 109 16.67 -11.37 2.71
N ASP A 110 15.95 -12.45 2.42
CA ASP A 110 16.40 -13.50 1.49
C ASP A 110 16.58 -12.94 0.07
N LEU A 111 15.61 -12.12 -0.40
CA LEU A 111 15.67 -11.49 -1.73
C LEU A 111 16.89 -10.58 -1.88
N ILE A 112 17.14 -9.67 -0.93
CA ILE A 112 18.27 -8.74 -1.00
C ILE A 112 19.60 -9.48 -0.86
N LEU A 113 19.68 -10.47 0.03
CA LEU A 113 20.89 -11.28 0.18
C LEU A 113 21.23 -12.02 -1.12
N GLN A 114 20.23 -12.63 -1.78
CA GLN A 114 20.42 -13.32 -3.05
C GLN A 114 20.90 -12.39 -4.16
N ARG A 115 20.38 -11.16 -4.23
CA ARG A 115 20.72 -10.20 -5.30
C ARG A 115 22.05 -9.49 -5.08
N ASN A 116 22.33 -9.10 -3.85
CA ASN A 116 23.42 -8.17 -3.53
C ASN A 116 24.56 -8.84 -2.74
N GLY A 117 24.37 -10.04 -2.21
CA GLY A 117 25.35 -10.72 -1.36
C GLY A 117 25.52 -10.10 0.03
N THR A 118 24.75 -9.05 0.36
CA THR A 118 24.81 -8.33 1.64
C THR A 118 23.43 -8.27 2.28
N PRO A 119 23.33 -8.36 3.62
CA PRO A 119 22.04 -8.24 4.31
C PRO A 119 21.43 -6.84 4.11
N VAL A 120 20.10 -6.79 4.03
CA VAL A 120 19.34 -5.53 4.01
C VAL A 120 19.49 -4.82 5.37
N GLY A 121 19.46 -3.48 5.35
CA GLY A 121 19.51 -2.70 6.58
C GLY A 121 18.27 -2.89 7.44
N GLU A 122 18.40 -2.66 8.74
CA GLU A 122 17.31 -2.76 9.70
C GLU A 122 16.90 -1.38 10.25
N LEU A 123 15.66 -1.27 10.69
CA LEU A 123 15.11 -0.13 11.42
C LEU A 123 14.57 -0.60 12.78
N PRO A 124 14.63 0.24 13.83
CA PRO A 124 13.88 -0.01 15.04
C PRO A 124 12.38 -0.16 14.75
N ILE A 125 11.75 -1.20 15.32
CA ILE A 125 10.31 -1.38 15.23
C ILE A 125 9.67 -0.58 16.37
N GLU A 126 8.80 0.37 16.02
CA GLU A 126 8.03 1.15 16.98
C GLU A 126 6.83 0.33 17.47
N SER A 127 6.69 0.14 18.78
CA SER A 127 5.56 -0.63 19.35
C SER A 127 4.23 0.12 19.28
N HIS A 128 4.29 1.46 19.25
CA HIS A 128 3.13 2.36 19.17
C HIS A 128 3.36 3.39 18.07
N PRO A 129 3.35 2.97 16.81
CA PRO A 129 3.69 3.87 15.72
C PRO A 129 2.64 4.97 15.57
N ALA A 130 3.09 6.20 15.29
CA ALA A 130 2.22 7.39 15.27
C ALA A 130 1.09 7.31 14.23
N TRP A 131 1.24 6.53 13.15
CA TRP A 131 0.19 6.34 12.14
C TRP A 131 -0.96 5.44 12.62
N MET A 132 -0.79 4.73 13.74
CA MET A 132 -1.86 3.96 14.39
C MET A 132 -2.64 4.80 15.40
N ASP A 133 -2.08 5.91 15.90
CA ASP A 133 -2.78 6.82 16.81
C ASP A 133 -3.73 7.77 16.07
N ALA A 134 -5.04 7.61 16.29
CA ALA A 134 -6.09 8.41 15.67
C ALA A 134 -6.42 9.67 16.48
N ARG A 135 -5.86 9.81 17.68
CA ARG A 135 -6.21 10.88 18.64
C ARG A 135 -5.22 12.03 18.64
N THR A 136 -4.03 11.84 18.08
CA THR A 136 -2.97 12.85 18.10
C THR A 136 -2.38 13.00 16.71
N VAL A 137 -2.48 14.21 16.17
CA VAL A 137 -1.80 14.59 14.93
C VAL A 137 -0.34 14.86 15.28
N PRO A 138 0.64 14.21 14.64
CA PRO A 138 2.05 14.44 14.92
C PRO A 138 2.48 15.88 14.60
N THR A 139 3.37 16.44 15.43
CA THR A 139 3.86 17.82 15.28
C THR A 139 4.41 18.11 13.88
N SER A 140 5.17 17.19 13.29
CA SER A 140 5.71 17.37 11.93
C SER A 140 4.61 17.55 10.88
N VAL A 141 3.49 16.83 11.03
CA VAL A 141 2.34 16.95 10.12
C VAL A 141 1.65 18.29 10.30
N HIS A 142 1.49 18.74 11.54
CA HIS A 142 0.95 20.07 11.84
C HIS A 142 1.81 21.19 11.24
N GLU A 143 3.12 21.18 11.50
CA GLU A 143 4.06 22.17 10.98
C GLU A 143 4.01 22.20 9.44
N LYS A 144 4.04 21.02 8.80
CA LYS A 144 3.97 20.94 7.33
C LYS A 144 2.63 21.42 6.76
N ALA A 145 1.52 21.12 7.45
CA ALA A 145 0.20 21.62 7.05
C ALA A 145 0.12 23.16 7.19
N GLN A 146 0.69 23.72 8.26
CA GLN A 146 0.75 25.16 8.49
C GLN A 146 1.58 25.89 7.42
N GLU A 147 2.70 25.31 6.96
CA GLU A 147 3.51 25.86 5.86
C GLU A 147 2.70 26.07 4.56
N VAL A 148 1.67 25.24 4.33
CA VAL A 148 0.79 25.32 3.16
C VAL A 148 -0.57 25.95 3.47
N GLY A 149 -0.72 26.58 4.64
CA GLY A 149 -1.93 27.29 5.05
C GLY A 149 -3.11 26.40 5.44
N ILE A 150 -2.87 25.14 5.80
CA ILE A 150 -3.89 24.16 6.18
C ILE A 150 -3.79 23.83 7.67
N MET A 151 -4.94 23.69 8.33
CA MET A 151 -5.04 23.14 9.68
C MET A 151 -5.78 21.80 9.60
N ILE A 152 -5.14 20.73 10.05
CA ILE A 152 -5.76 19.40 10.15
C ILE A 152 -6.32 19.26 11.56
N THR A 153 -7.63 19.07 11.68
CA THR A 153 -8.27 18.85 12.98
C THR A 153 -8.06 17.41 13.45
N THR A 154 -8.21 17.17 14.76
CA THR A 154 -8.16 15.80 15.30
C THR A 154 -9.28 14.92 14.74
N GLU A 155 -10.45 15.49 14.46
CA GLU A 155 -11.57 14.79 13.83
C GLU A 155 -11.23 14.35 12.40
N GLN A 156 -10.67 15.27 11.60
CA GLN A 156 -10.20 14.94 10.25
C GLN A 156 -9.13 13.85 10.29
N TRP A 157 -8.17 13.95 11.21
CA TRP A 157 -7.13 12.95 11.39
C TRP A 157 -7.67 11.58 11.82
N ALA A 158 -8.65 11.54 12.71
CA ALA A 158 -9.27 10.30 13.18
C ALA A 158 -10.03 9.57 12.06
N ASN A 159 -10.54 10.31 11.07
CA ASN A 159 -11.22 9.76 9.91
C ASN A 159 -10.27 9.18 8.84
N LEU A 160 -8.95 9.41 8.96
CA LEU A 160 -7.96 8.86 8.04
C LEU A 160 -7.63 7.40 8.34
N THR A 161 -7.47 6.61 7.28
CA THR A 161 -6.93 5.25 7.41
C THR A 161 -5.50 5.28 7.98
N PRO A 162 -5.02 4.19 8.61
CA PRO A 162 -3.64 4.13 9.07
C PRO A 162 -2.61 4.40 7.95
N LEU A 163 -2.88 3.96 6.72
CA LEU A 163 -2.00 4.19 5.59
C LEU A 163 -1.98 5.66 5.15
N GLN A 164 -3.13 6.35 5.17
CA GLN A 164 -3.20 7.79 4.89
C GLN A 164 -2.44 8.60 5.95
N ARG A 165 -2.59 8.25 7.25
CA ARG A 165 -1.83 8.87 8.34
C ARG A 165 -0.33 8.63 8.17
N PHE A 166 0.07 7.40 7.85
CA PHE A 166 1.45 7.05 7.53
C PHE A 166 2.00 7.91 6.40
N ALA A 167 1.25 8.05 5.30
CA ALA A 167 1.65 8.87 4.17
C ALA A 167 1.90 10.32 4.60
N LEU A 168 0.96 10.98 5.30
CA LEU A 168 1.16 12.36 5.77
C LEU A 168 2.37 12.50 6.72
N ILE A 169 2.60 11.52 7.60
CA ILE A 169 3.79 11.50 8.47
C ILE A 169 5.08 11.41 7.65
N LYS A 170 5.15 10.54 6.64
CA LYS A 170 6.34 10.42 5.79
C LYS A 170 6.53 11.65 4.90
N LEU A 171 5.43 12.24 4.42
CA LEU A 171 5.46 13.38 3.52
C LEU A 171 5.79 14.71 4.24
N SER A 172 5.62 14.76 5.57
CA SER A 172 5.90 15.94 6.40
C SER A 172 7.34 16.06 6.91
N ARG A 173 8.17 15.01 6.81
CA ARG A 173 9.55 15.05 7.30
C ARG A 173 10.43 15.99 6.44
N SER A 174 11.25 16.80 7.11
CA SER A 174 12.21 17.71 6.49
C SER A 174 13.31 16.94 5.73
N GLY A 175 13.53 17.27 4.46
CA GLY A 175 14.64 16.68 3.68
C GLY A 175 14.58 16.96 2.18
N HIS A 176 13.38 17.08 1.61
CA HIS A 176 13.14 17.52 0.24
C HIS A 176 11.80 18.27 0.17
N GLU A 177 11.63 19.18 -0.78
CA GLU A 177 10.30 19.69 -1.14
C GLU A 177 9.42 18.50 -1.49
N ASN A 178 8.55 18.12 -0.56
CA ASN A 178 7.68 17.00 -0.79
C ASN A 178 6.46 17.47 -1.59
N LYS A 179 6.66 17.54 -2.91
CA LYS A 179 5.64 17.94 -3.89
C LYS A 179 4.34 17.15 -3.78
N ASN A 180 4.38 15.97 -3.13
CA ASN A 180 3.23 15.10 -2.92
C ASN A 180 2.42 15.41 -1.66
N PHE A 181 2.88 16.30 -0.76
CA PHE A 181 2.13 16.62 0.46
C PHE A 181 0.78 17.29 0.14
N VAL A 182 0.75 18.35 -0.66
CA VAL A 182 -0.50 19.02 -1.05
C VAL A 182 -1.42 18.12 -1.89
N PRO A 183 -0.93 17.38 -2.90
CA PRO A 183 -1.72 16.33 -3.57
C PRO A 183 -2.34 15.31 -2.61
N ALA A 184 -1.59 14.85 -1.60
CA ALA A 184 -2.11 13.92 -0.59
C ALA A 184 -3.23 14.56 0.25
N LEU A 185 -3.08 15.82 0.69
CA LEU A 185 -4.16 16.52 1.39
C LEU A 185 -5.42 16.62 0.52
N LYS A 186 -5.27 16.87 -0.78
CA LYS A 186 -6.40 16.93 -1.72
C LYS A 186 -7.10 15.57 -1.82
N GLU A 187 -6.32 14.52 -2.06
CA GLU A 187 -6.81 13.15 -2.20
C GLU A 187 -7.51 12.65 -0.93
N PHE A 188 -7.00 13.06 0.24
CA PHE A 188 -7.57 12.69 1.55
C PHE A 188 -8.70 13.62 2.00
N ASN A 189 -9.16 14.53 1.13
CA ASN A 189 -10.24 15.49 1.41
C ASN A 189 -9.98 16.41 2.61
N LEU A 190 -8.73 16.82 2.82
CA LEU A 190 -8.30 17.69 3.92
C LEU A 190 -8.21 19.18 3.54
N LEU A 191 -8.49 19.53 2.27
CA LEU A 191 -8.34 20.90 1.74
C LEU A 191 -9.57 21.81 1.88
N ALA A 192 -10.67 21.36 2.51
CA ALA A 192 -11.90 22.14 2.64
C ALA A 192 -12.73 21.66 3.85
N LYS A 193 -13.40 22.50 4.67
CA LYS A 193 -13.53 23.96 4.73
C LYS A 193 -13.30 24.40 6.19
N ALA A 194 -12.58 25.51 6.38
CA ALA A 194 -12.77 26.34 7.57
C ALA A 194 -14.18 26.97 7.56
#